data_AF-A0A2V7HA48-F1
#
_entry.id   AF-A0A2V7HA48-F1
#
_cell.length_a   1.000
_cell.length_b   1.000
_cell.length_c   1.000
_cell.angle_alpha   90.00
_cell.angle_beta   90.00
_cell.angle_gamma   90.00
#
_symmetry.space_group_name_H-M   'P 1'
#
loop_
_entity.id
_entity.type
_entity.pdbx_description
1 polymer ?
#
loop_
_entity_poly.entity_id
_entity_poly.type
_entity_poly.pdbx_seq_one_letter_code
_entity_poly.pdbx_strand_id
1 'polypeptide(L)'
;MAWYGNDGWDYYPPYMSVASRQSHGARTLAKLLKKSKRTAEPVVIAHRKRQLTTTFWGKAWSDNLERYADLANRLPRGRTYLRNGSVLDLAIAAGRVEAHVAGSELYRVTIGTAARAGSARSSACCAASCPARCWRC
;
A
#
# COMPACT_ATOMS: atom_id res chain seq x y z
N MET A 1 22.81 30.58 38.25
CA MET A 1 22.64 30.49 36.79
C MET A 1 21.38 29.70 36.54
N ALA A 2 20.36 30.34 35.98
CA ALA A 2 18.99 29.85 35.96
C ALA A 2 18.84 28.62 35.07
N TRP A 3 18.29 27.54 35.64
CA TRP A 3 17.74 26.42 34.91
C TRP A 3 16.43 26.90 34.26
N TYR A 4 16.48 27.26 32.97
CA TYR A 4 15.26 27.41 32.20
C TYR A 4 14.77 26.01 31.81
N GLY A 5 13.79 25.52 32.57
CA GLY A 5 12.88 24.50 32.09
C GLY A 5 12.18 25.05 30.86
N ASN A 6 12.38 24.40 29.72
CA ASN A 6 11.68 24.69 28.49
C ASN A 6 10.62 23.59 28.33
N ASP A 7 9.37 23.94 28.64
CA ASP A 7 8.21 23.08 28.46
C ASP A 7 8.16 22.54 27.03
N GLY A 8 8.21 21.20 26.91
CA GLY A 8 8.56 20.47 25.70
C GLY A 8 7.47 20.35 24.62
N TRP A 9 6.79 21.44 24.26
CA TRP A 9 5.67 21.43 23.30
C TRP A 9 5.90 22.15 21.97
N ASP A 10 6.99 22.91 21.80
CA ASP A 10 7.20 23.77 20.62
C ASP A 10 8.22 23.26 19.57
N TYR A 11 8.77 22.06 19.75
CA TYR A 11 9.77 21.55 18.80
C TYR A 11 9.12 20.90 17.58
N TYR A 12 8.93 21.67 16.51
CA TYR A 12 8.63 21.14 15.18
C TYR A 12 9.94 20.79 14.45
N PRO A 13 10.16 19.53 14.06
CA PRO A 13 11.36 19.17 13.32
C PRO A 13 11.44 19.94 12.00
N PRO A 14 12.65 20.36 11.57
CA PRO A 14 12.83 21.13 10.35
C PRO A 14 12.33 20.34 9.13
N TYR A 15 11.80 21.06 8.13
CA TYR A 15 11.25 20.44 6.93
C TYR A 15 12.29 19.56 6.21
N MET A 16 11.95 18.28 6.02
CA MET A 16 12.76 17.35 5.24
C MET A 16 12.24 17.23 3.80
N SER A 17 13.13 17.45 2.84
CA SER A 17 12.83 17.22 1.43
C SER A 17 12.42 15.76 1.18
N VAL A 18 11.61 15.54 0.14
CA VAL A 18 11.17 14.18 -0.26
C VAL A 18 12.36 13.27 -0.54
N ALA A 19 13.37 13.78 -1.27
CA ALA A 19 14.60 13.05 -1.56
C ALA A 19 15.37 12.65 -0.29
N SER A 20 15.45 13.55 0.70
CA SER A 20 16.09 13.25 1.99
C SER A 20 15.37 12.12 2.72
N ARG A 21 14.02 12.19 2.80
CA ARG A 21 13.18 11.13 3.39
C ARG A 21 13.35 9.78 2.68
N GLN A 22 13.37 9.78 1.35
CA GLN A 22 13.61 8.57 0.56
C GLN A 22 14.99 7.97 0.84
N SER A 23 16.04 8.79 0.89
CA SER A 23 17.40 8.30 1.14
C SER A 23 17.55 7.72 2.54
N HIS A 24 16.95 8.36 3.55
CA HIS A 24 16.96 7.89 4.93
C HIS A 24 16.15 6.60 5.09
N GLY A 25 14.96 6.55 4.48
CA GLY A 25 14.12 5.36 4.40
C GLY A 25 14.80 4.20 3.68
N ALA A 26 15.47 4.46 2.56
CA ALA A 26 16.17 3.42 1.79
C ALA A 26 17.35 2.83 2.58
N ARG A 27 18.11 3.68 3.30
CA ARG A 27 19.21 3.23 4.17
C ARG A 27 18.70 2.37 5.33
N THR A 28 17.62 2.80 5.98
CA THR A 28 17.02 2.06 7.10
C THR A 28 16.40 0.75 6.62
N LEU A 29 15.68 0.77 5.49
CA LEU A 29 15.15 -0.44 4.87
C LEU A 29 16.26 -1.41 4.45
N ALA A 30 17.34 -0.94 3.82
CA ALA A 30 18.46 -1.80 3.44
C ALA A 30 19.11 -2.49 4.66
N LYS A 31 19.20 -1.81 5.80
CA LYS A 31 19.65 -2.42 7.06
C LYS A 31 18.68 -3.50 7.54
N LEU A 32 17.37 -3.27 7.43
CA LEU A 32 16.36 -4.25 7.82
C LEU A 32 16.36 -5.47 6.89
N LEU A 33 16.43 -5.26 5.59
CA LEU A 33 16.43 -6.33 4.58
C LEU A 33 17.68 -7.21 4.68
N LYS A 34 18.85 -6.62 4.97
CA LYS A 34 20.07 -7.39 5.27
C LYS A 34 19.89 -8.31 6.47
N LYS A 35 19.18 -7.86 7.51
CA LYS A 35 18.88 -8.68 8.70
C LYS A 35 17.84 -9.77 8.39
N SER A 36 16.80 -9.43 7.62
CA SER A 36 15.69 -10.33 7.35
C SER A 36 15.88 -11.24 6.12
N LYS A 37 17.01 -11.10 5.40
CA LYS A 37 17.30 -11.81 4.13
C LYS A 37 16.16 -11.75 3.09
N ARG A 38 15.39 -10.68 3.08
CA ARG A 38 14.29 -10.46 2.11
C ARG A 38 14.75 -9.51 1.01
N THR A 39 14.19 -9.69 -0.17
CA THR A 39 14.32 -8.74 -1.29
C THR A 39 13.24 -7.67 -1.15
N ALA A 40 13.61 -6.41 -1.37
CA ALA A 40 12.63 -5.32 -1.44
C ALA A 40 11.78 -5.48 -2.71
N GLU A 41 10.47 -5.28 -2.60
CA GLU A 41 9.58 -5.14 -3.75
C GLU A 41 9.15 -3.66 -3.86
N PRO A 42 9.99 -2.80 -4.49
CA PRO A 42 9.68 -1.39 -4.61
C PRO A 42 8.53 -1.19 -5.59
N VAL A 43 7.56 -0.36 -5.21
CA VAL A 43 6.44 0.00 -6.08
C VAL A 43 6.89 1.11 -7.03
N VAL A 44 7.30 0.72 -8.24
CA VAL A 44 7.61 1.67 -9.31
C VAL A 44 6.34 1.97 -10.07
N ILE A 45 5.85 3.21 -9.95
CA ILE A 45 4.74 3.68 -10.77
C ILE A 45 5.28 3.93 -12.17
N ALA A 46 4.94 3.05 -13.12
CA ALA A 46 5.41 3.12 -14.50
C ALA A 46 4.93 4.37 -15.27
N HIS A 47 3.96 5.11 -14.72
CA HIS A 47 3.27 6.18 -15.44
C HIS A 47 3.53 7.56 -14.82
N ARG A 48 3.96 8.50 -15.68
CA ARG A 48 4.13 9.92 -15.35
C ARG A 48 2.80 10.65 -15.08
N LYS A 49 1.67 10.04 -15.48
CA LYS A 49 0.34 10.65 -15.40
C LYS A 49 -0.50 9.99 -14.31
N ARG A 50 -1.28 10.86 -13.68
CA ARG A 50 -2.21 10.78 -12.54
C ARG A 50 -2.77 9.39 -12.10
N GLN A 51 -2.83 8.38 -12.95
CA GLN A 51 -3.51 7.10 -12.75
C GLN A 51 -2.59 6.04 -12.11
N LEU A 52 -3.09 5.36 -11.08
CA LEU A 52 -2.38 4.28 -10.38
C LEU A 52 -2.50 2.93 -11.10
N THR A 53 -3.58 2.75 -11.87
CA THR A 53 -3.90 1.51 -12.56
C THR A 53 -4.34 1.79 -14.00
N THR A 54 -3.94 0.94 -14.93
CA THR A 54 -4.37 1.01 -16.35
C THR A 54 -5.65 0.24 -16.61
N THR A 55 -5.91 -0.79 -15.80
CA THR A 55 -7.06 -1.68 -15.95
C THR A 55 -8.37 -0.95 -15.66
N PHE A 56 -9.42 -1.35 -16.39
CA PHE A 56 -10.78 -0.85 -16.17
C PHE A 56 -11.22 -1.05 -14.71
N TRP A 57 -11.05 -2.26 -14.18
CA TRP A 57 -11.41 -2.59 -12.80
C TRP A 57 -10.61 -1.79 -11.76
N GLY A 58 -9.31 -1.55 -12.00
CA GLY A 58 -8.51 -0.75 -11.08
C GLY A 58 -8.95 0.71 -11.02
N LYS A 59 -9.35 1.28 -12.17
CA LYS A 59 -9.88 2.64 -12.26
C LYS A 59 -11.22 2.75 -11.54
N ALA A 60 -12.18 1.89 -11.88
CA ALA A 60 -13.50 1.88 -11.26
C ALA A 60 -13.44 1.66 -9.74
N TRP A 61 -12.53 0.79 -9.27
CA TRP A 61 -12.29 0.58 -7.85
C TRP A 61 -11.73 1.82 -7.16
N SER A 62 -10.72 2.46 -7.76
CA SER A 62 -10.13 3.69 -7.23
C SER A 62 -11.16 4.82 -7.16
N ASP A 63 -11.96 4.99 -8.22
CA ASP A 63 -13.01 6.01 -8.29
C ASP A 63 -14.12 5.75 -7.26
N ASN A 64 -14.47 4.49 -7.01
CA ASN A 64 -15.41 4.12 -5.95
C ASN A 64 -14.84 4.49 -4.56
N LEU A 65 -13.57 4.18 -4.28
CA LEU A 65 -12.93 4.51 -3.01
C LEU A 65 -12.86 6.02 -2.75
N GLU A 66 -12.65 6.84 -3.79
CA GLU A 66 -12.62 8.30 -3.67
C GLU A 66 -13.99 8.92 -3.31
N ARG A 67 -15.10 8.19 -3.52
CA ARG A 67 -16.45 8.68 -3.17
C ARG A 67 -16.79 8.58 -1.69
N TYR A 68 -16.06 7.77 -0.91
CA TYR A 68 -16.32 7.63 0.53
C TYR A 68 -15.68 8.80 1.29
N ALA A 69 -16.49 9.57 2.02
CA ALA A 69 -16.06 10.79 2.71
C ALA A 69 -14.93 10.54 3.72
N ASP A 70 -14.95 9.41 4.42
CA ASP A 70 -13.91 9.03 5.40
C ASP A 70 -12.52 8.89 4.77
N LEU A 71 -12.49 8.61 3.47
CA LEU A 71 -11.27 8.39 2.71
C LEU A 71 -10.79 9.63 1.95
N ALA A 72 -11.59 10.70 1.88
CA ALA A 72 -11.27 11.92 1.14
C ALA A 72 -9.97 12.60 1.62
N ASN A 73 -9.64 12.52 2.91
CA ASN A 73 -8.39 13.07 3.46
C ASN A 73 -7.22 12.08 3.44
N ARG A 74 -7.50 10.78 3.28
CA ARG A 74 -6.50 9.69 3.39
C ARG A 74 -5.98 9.27 2.02
N LEU A 75 -6.85 9.11 1.02
CA LEU A 75 -6.45 8.70 -0.34
C LEU A 75 -5.51 9.71 -1.04
N PRO A 76 -5.78 11.03 -1.02
CA PRO A 76 -4.89 12.00 -1.66
C PRO A 76 -3.48 12.03 -1.08
N ARG A 77 -3.35 11.85 0.25
CA ARG A 77 -2.05 11.74 0.93
C ARG A 77 -1.34 10.45 0.53
N GLY A 78 -2.02 9.31 0.58
CA GLY A 78 -1.47 8.02 0.16
C GLY A 78 -0.98 8.05 -1.29
N ARG A 79 -1.75 8.65 -2.19
CA ARG A 79 -1.38 8.82 -3.60
C ARG A 79 -0.16 9.71 -3.78
N THR A 80 0.00 10.73 -2.93
CA THR A 80 1.18 11.60 -2.93
C THR A 80 2.43 10.82 -2.50
N TYR A 81 2.35 9.98 -1.45
CA TYR A 81 3.48 9.13 -1.04
C TYR A 81 3.87 8.10 -2.10
N LEU A 82 2.88 7.50 -2.76
CA LEU A 82 3.11 6.59 -3.88
C LEU A 82 3.84 7.29 -5.04
N ARG A 83 3.37 8.48 -5.45
CA ARG A 83 4.00 9.27 -6.54
C ARG A 83 5.38 9.78 -6.21
N ASN A 84 5.57 10.19 -4.98
CA ASN A 84 6.84 10.70 -4.50
C ASN A 84 7.85 9.57 -4.30
N GLY A 85 7.47 8.30 -4.49
CA GLY A 85 8.35 7.14 -4.28
C GLY A 85 8.71 6.94 -2.80
N SER A 86 7.82 7.35 -1.88
CA SER A 86 8.01 7.14 -0.44
C SER A 86 7.66 5.72 -0.01
N VAL A 87 6.94 4.94 -0.83
CA VAL A 87 6.68 3.53 -0.56
C VAL A 87 7.85 2.72 -1.10
N LEU A 88 8.65 2.17 -0.19
CA LEU A 88 9.93 1.54 -0.54
C LEU A 88 9.84 0.03 -0.71
N ASP A 89 8.86 -0.59 -0.07
CA ASP A 89 8.63 -2.03 -0.10
C ASP A 89 7.14 -2.30 0.09
N LEU A 90 6.56 -3.14 -0.77
CA LEU A 90 5.17 -3.59 -0.68
C LEU A 90 5.11 -5.09 -0.94
N ALA A 91 4.93 -5.88 0.11
CA ALA A 91 4.76 -7.32 0.01
C ALA A 91 3.28 -7.70 0.16
N ILE A 92 2.74 -8.38 -0.84
CA ILE A 92 1.36 -8.88 -0.83
C ILE A 92 1.39 -10.38 -0.58
N ALA A 93 0.91 -10.79 0.59
CA ALA A 93 0.74 -12.18 0.97
C ALA A 93 -0.75 -12.54 1.11
N ALA A 94 -1.05 -13.85 1.11
CA ALA A 94 -2.42 -14.33 1.32
C ALA A 94 -2.94 -13.85 2.69
N GLY A 95 -3.97 -13.01 2.68
CA GLY A 95 -4.58 -12.45 3.89
C GLY A 95 -3.81 -11.31 4.56
N ARG A 96 -2.69 -10.85 3.98
CA ARG A 96 -1.89 -9.77 4.56
C ARG A 96 -1.16 -8.95 3.51
N VAL A 97 -1.31 -7.64 3.57
CA VAL A 97 -0.49 -6.69 2.81
C VAL A 97 0.42 -5.98 3.79
N GLU A 98 1.74 -6.07 3.57
CA GLU A 98 2.75 -5.38 4.36
C GLU A 98 3.44 -4.33 3.49
N ALA A 99 3.62 -3.12 4.03
CA ALA A 99 4.30 -2.05 3.33
C ALA A 99 5.28 -1.31 4.25
N HIS A 100 6.42 -0.89 3.71
CA HIS A 100 7.34 0.04 4.35
C HIS A 100 7.29 1.40 3.65
N VAL A 101 7.01 2.45 4.42
CA VAL A 101 6.85 3.80 3.90
C VAL A 101 7.81 4.76 4.59
N ALA A 102 8.49 5.57 3.78
CA ALA A 102 9.43 6.60 4.21
C ALA A 102 8.70 7.91 4.51
N GLY A 103 8.41 8.15 5.79
CA GLY A 103 7.97 9.44 6.33
C GLY A 103 9.15 10.27 6.83
N SER A 104 8.93 11.03 7.91
CA SER A 104 10.04 11.55 8.73
C SER A 104 10.87 10.40 9.30
N GLU A 105 10.21 9.28 9.57
CA GLU A 105 10.82 8.00 9.94
C GLU A 105 10.26 6.89 9.04
N LEU A 106 10.97 5.76 8.97
CA LEU A 106 10.49 4.57 8.26
C LEU A 106 9.44 3.88 9.13
N TYR A 107 8.21 3.78 8.63
CA TYR A 107 7.13 3.10 9.33
C TYR A 107 6.60 1.91 8.52
N ARG A 108 6.07 0.91 9.25
CA ARG A 108 5.47 -0.29 8.69
C ARG A 108 3.95 -0.18 8.75
N VAL A 109 3.30 -0.44 7.63
CA VAL A 109 1.85 -0.56 7.52
C VAL A 109 1.51 -2.01 7.28
N THR A 110 0.50 -2.52 7.99
CA THR A 110 0.01 -3.88 7.78
C THR A 110 -1.50 -3.85 7.67
N ILE A 111 -2.02 -4.35 6.56
CA ILE A 111 -3.44 -4.48 6.31
C ILE A 111 -3.75 -5.98 6.31
N GLY A 112 -4.56 -6.40 7.27
CA GLY A 112 -5.15 -7.74 7.24
C GLY A 112 -6.27 -7.75 6.21
N THR A 113 -6.17 -8.63 5.22
CA THR A 113 -7.29 -8.92 4.34
C THR A 113 -7.89 -10.24 4.78
N ALA A 114 -9.22 -10.32 4.88
CA ALA A 114 -9.85 -11.61 5.08
C ALA A 114 -9.46 -12.48 3.89
N ALA A 115 -8.72 -13.56 4.14
CA ALA A 115 -8.49 -14.56 3.12
C ALA A 115 -9.87 -15.05 2.70
N ARG A 116 -10.29 -14.72 1.48
CA ARG A 116 -11.42 -15.43 0.90
C ARG A 116 -10.96 -16.87 0.86
N ALA A 117 -11.62 -17.74 1.64
CA ALA A 117 -11.54 -19.17 1.47
C ALA A 117 -11.56 -19.39 -0.04
N GLY A 118 -10.45 -19.93 -0.57
CA GLY A 118 -10.29 -20.10 -2.00
C GLY A 118 -11.59 -20.68 -2.51
N SER A 119 -12.15 -20.10 -3.58
CA SER A 119 -13.35 -20.67 -4.16
C SER A 119 -13.06 -22.15 -4.32
N ALA A 120 -13.67 -22.99 -3.48
CA ALA A 120 -14.00 -24.32 -3.88
C ALA A 120 -14.76 -24.06 -5.17
N ARG A 121 -14.09 -24.24 -6.31
CA ARG A 121 -14.77 -24.37 -7.57
C ARG A 121 -15.75 -25.48 -7.24
N SER A 122 -17.02 -25.12 -7.12
CA SER A 122 -18.09 -26.09 -7.15
C SER A 122 -18.00 -26.73 -8.53
N SER A 123 -17.13 -27.73 -8.66
CA SER A 123 -17.23 -28.79 -9.65
C SER A 123 -18.41 -29.67 -9.23
N ALA A 124 -19.57 -29.05 -9.12
CA ALA A 124 -20.83 -29.68 -8.77
C ALA A 124 -21.82 -29.20 -9.82
N CYS A 125 -21.77 -29.93 -10.94
CA CYS A 125 -22.78 -30.11 -11.98
C CYS A 125 -22.12 -30.11 -13.36
N CYS A 126 -21.48 -31.23 -13.70
CA CYS A 126 -21.46 -31.81 -15.05
C CYS A 126 -21.02 -33.27 -14.91
N ALA A 127 -21.73 -34.05 -14.07
CA ALA A 127 -21.78 -35.50 -14.26
C ALA A 127 -22.89 -35.76 -15.28
N ALA A 128 -22.59 -36.61 -16.25
CA ALA A 128 -23.34 -36.83 -17.48
C ALA A 128 -24.81 -37.21 -17.24
N SER A 129 -25.72 -36.25 -17.41
CA SER A 129 -27.11 -36.40 -17.90
C SER A 129 -27.87 -35.11 -17.68
N CYS A 130 -27.71 -34.14 -18.58
CA CYS A 130 -28.60 -32.98 -18.64
C CYS A 130 -29.05 -32.77 -20.08
N PRO A 131 -30.22 -33.29 -20.49
CA PRO A 131 -30.80 -32.95 -21.77
C PRO A 131 -31.41 -31.54 -21.65
N ALA A 132 -31.07 -30.67 -22.60
CA ALA A 132 -31.62 -29.35 -22.84
C ALA A 132 -31.07 -28.16 -22.01
N ARG A 133 -30.03 -27.56 -22.60
CA ARG A 133 -29.94 -26.12 -22.95
C ARG A 133 -30.02 -25.12 -21.78
N CYS A 134 -29.02 -25.15 -20.90
CA CYS A 134 -28.67 -23.98 -20.07
C CYS A 134 -27.78 -23.01 -20.86
N TRP A 135 -28.32 -21.81 -21.11
CA TRP A 135 -27.67 -20.66 -21.77
C TRP A 135 -26.62 -19.98 -20.88
N ARG A 136 -25.58 -20.70 -20.46
CA ARG A 136 -24.34 -20.12 -19.91
C ARG A 136 -23.26 -21.19 -19.78
N CYS A 137 -22.68 -21.55 -20.91
CA CYS A 137 -21.26 -21.86 -21.03
C CYS A 137 -20.71 -20.97 -22.13
#